data_AF-A0A6M0G8B3-F1
#
_entry.id   AF-A0A6M0G8B3-F1
#
_cell.length_a   1.000
_cell.length_b   1.000
_cell.length_c   1.000
_cell.angle_alpha   90.00
_cell.angle_beta   90.00
_cell.angle_gamma   90.00
#
_symmetry.space_group_name_H-M   'P 1'
#
loop_
_entity.id
_entity.type
_entity.pdbx_description
1 polymer ?
#
loop_
_entity_poly.entity_id
_entity_poly.type
_entity_poly.pdbx_seq_one_letter_code
_entity_poly.pdbx_strand_id
1 'polypeptide(L)'
;MTPNILDKLGDWNPQLFRELKGRLKLRNVFIAAGISLIGQIVLLLFFYSQLPFNTHYRKYCIEKIDYHQCTKDSAGNILINWPEWWHDLFTTFCCISIFILLVAGTYLLMSDLSQEERRGTLNFVRLSPRHEVNILTGKLLGVPILLYLATILTVPLQLWATVSAGIPLAKLLSFWAIAIASCLFFYSVALLSSLMSRGQGGFLPWLGTGAVCLFLMLMLNMATNWMPVTNPLAWLRLFSPFDSIFYLFGTADGYGEEWFNLQ
;
A
#
# COMPACT_ATOMS: atom_id res chain seq x y z
N MET A 1 18.88 35.87 2.37
CA MET A 1 19.40 34.49 2.25
C MET A 1 18.31 33.54 2.69
N THR A 2 17.50 33.03 1.75
CA THR A 2 16.52 31.99 2.08
C THR A 2 17.31 30.73 2.40
N PRO A 3 17.30 30.21 3.64
CA PRO A 3 17.96 28.95 3.93
C PRO A 3 17.36 27.92 2.97
N ASN A 4 18.19 27.42 2.07
CA ASN A 4 17.76 26.47 1.07
C ASN A 4 17.29 25.24 1.83
N ILE A 5 16.06 24.80 1.58
CA ILE A 5 15.48 23.62 2.26
C ILE A 5 16.40 22.39 2.06
N LEU A 6 17.14 22.36 0.95
CA LEU A 6 18.21 21.40 0.69
C LEU A 6 19.36 21.46 1.69
N ASP A 7 19.85 22.65 2.04
CA ASP A 7 20.98 22.81 2.96
C ASP A 7 20.56 22.37 4.37
N LYS A 8 19.35 22.77 4.79
CA LYS A 8 18.78 22.35 6.09
C LYS A 8 18.54 20.83 6.17
N LEU A 9 18.14 20.20 5.07
CA LEU A 9 17.95 18.74 5.02
C LEU A 9 19.30 18.00 5.03
N GLY A 10 20.31 18.55 4.36
CA GLY A 10 21.68 18.05 4.37
C GLY A 10 22.30 18.09 5.76
N ASP A 11 22.12 19.19 6.49
CA ASP A 11 22.59 19.34 7.87
C ASP A 11 21.86 18.42 8.86
N TRP A 12 20.55 18.21 8.66
CA TRP A 12 19.75 17.33 9.51
C TRP A 12 20.11 15.85 9.34
N ASN A 13 20.11 15.35 8.09
CA ASN A 13 20.50 13.98 7.82
C ASN A 13 21.25 13.83 6.46
N PRO A 14 22.59 13.91 6.47
CA PRO A 14 23.42 13.76 5.27
C PRO A 14 23.34 12.35 4.67
N GLN A 15 23.00 11.32 5.44
CA GLN A 15 22.76 9.97 4.89
C GLN A 15 21.49 9.97 4.04
N LEU A 16 20.40 10.57 4.54
CA LEU A 16 19.18 10.74 3.77
C LEU A 16 19.45 11.56 2.50
N PHE A 17 20.17 12.66 2.62
CA PHE A 17 20.51 13.51 1.46
C PHE A 17 21.29 12.73 0.39
N ARG A 18 22.26 11.89 0.80
CA ARG A 18 23.00 11.01 -0.11
C ARG A 18 22.06 10.06 -0.87
N GLU A 19 21.14 9.39 -0.17
CA GLU A 19 20.19 8.47 -0.79
C GLU A 19 19.23 9.19 -1.75
N LEU A 20 18.67 10.33 -1.32
CA LEU A 20 17.78 11.15 -2.13
C LEU A 20 18.47 11.61 -3.43
N LYS A 21 19.67 12.19 -3.33
CA LYS A 21 20.43 12.66 -4.50
C LYS A 21 20.85 11.50 -5.42
N GLY A 22 21.15 10.34 -4.85
CA GLY A 22 21.52 9.15 -5.62
C GLY A 22 20.36 8.55 -6.41
N ARG A 23 19.15 8.55 -5.83
CA ARG A 23 17.97 7.84 -6.35
C ARG A 23 16.99 8.72 -7.11
N LEU A 24 16.79 9.97 -6.69
CA LEU A 24 15.94 10.98 -7.34
C LEU A 24 16.62 11.60 -8.58
N LYS A 25 17.13 10.74 -9.46
CA LYS A 25 17.53 11.16 -10.80
C LYS A 25 16.28 11.31 -11.65
N LEU A 26 16.24 12.36 -12.47
CA LEU A 26 15.12 12.68 -13.35
C LEU A 26 14.62 11.45 -14.14
N ARG A 27 15.56 10.66 -14.70
CA ARG A 27 15.25 9.38 -15.38
C ARG A 27 14.49 8.40 -14.48
N ASN A 28 14.94 8.18 -13.24
CA ASN A 28 14.31 7.24 -12.33
C ASN A 28 12.93 7.72 -11.88
N VAL A 29 12.78 9.04 -11.68
CA VAL A 29 11.50 9.67 -11.36
C VAL A 29 10.49 9.47 -12.49
N PHE A 30 10.90 9.73 -13.75
CA PHE A 30 10.04 9.48 -14.90
C PHE A 30 9.64 8.02 -15.05
N ILE A 31 10.56 7.08 -14.83
CA ILE A 31 10.26 5.64 -14.87
C ILE A 31 9.24 5.27 -13.76
N ALA A 32 9.49 5.72 -12.52
CA ALA A 32 8.59 5.44 -11.40
C ALA A 32 7.19 6.04 -11.62
N ALA A 33 7.12 7.27 -12.12
CA ALA A 33 5.88 7.93 -12.48
C ALA A 33 5.15 7.18 -13.62
N GLY A 34 5.88 6.78 -14.66
CA GLY A 34 5.32 6.00 -15.78
C GLY A 34 4.72 4.67 -15.32
N ILE A 35 5.45 3.92 -14.49
CA ILE A 35 4.94 2.64 -13.93
C ILE A 35 3.69 2.87 -13.09
N SER A 36 3.68 3.89 -12.23
CA SER A 36 2.52 4.23 -11.40
C SER A 36 1.30 4.58 -12.26
N LEU A 37 1.46 5.47 -13.25
CA LEU A 37 0.37 5.86 -14.15
C LEU A 37 -0.15 4.70 -14.99
N ILE A 38 0.73 3.86 -15.52
CA ILE A 38 0.33 2.66 -16.27
C ILE A 38 -0.46 1.72 -15.36
N GLY A 39 0.01 1.46 -14.13
CA GLY A 39 -0.71 0.64 -13.16
C GLY A 39 -2.11 1.18 -12.85
N GLN A 40 -2.24 2.51 -12.70
CA GLN A 40 -3.52 3.17 -12.49
C GLN A 40 -4.47 2.98 -13.68
N ILE A 41 -3.98 3.16 -14.91
CA ILE A 41 -4.75 2.98 -16.14
C ILE A 41 -5.20 1.53 -16.29
N VAL A 42 -4.31 0.56 -16.06
CA VAL A 42 -4.63 -0.87 -16.15
C VAL A 42 -5.73 -1.23 -15.14
N LEU A 43 -5.67 -0.72 -13.91
CA LEU A 43 -6.70 -0.99 -12.91
C LEU A 43 -8.05 -0.38 -13.31
N LEU A 44 -8.05 0.86 -13.81
CA LEU A 44 -9.27 1.51 -14.31
C LEU A 44 -9.91 0.71 -15.45
N LEU A 45 -9.11 0.24 -16.41
CA LEU A 45 -9.59 -0.60 -17.52
C LEU A 45 -10.12 -1.95 -17.01
N PHE A 46 -9.47 -2.54 -16.01
CA PHE A 46 -9.94 -3.78 -15.39
C PHE A 46 -11.33 -3.59 -14.78
N PHE A 47 -11.54 -2.55 -13.97
CA PHE A 47 -12.85 -2.26 -13.38
C PHE A 47 -13.90 -1.81 -14.39
N TYR A 48 -13.49 -1.09 -15.43
CA TYR A 48 -14.37 -0.72 -16.54
C TYR A 48 -14.89 -1.96 -17.28
N SER A 49 -14.05 -2.98 -17.47
CA SER A 49 -14.46 -4.22 -18.15
C SER A 49 -15.48 -5.04 -17.37
N GLN A 50 -15.65 -4.80 -16.07
CA GLN A 50 -16.65 -5.45 -15.23
C GLN A 50 -18.02 -4.75 -15.24
N LEU A 51 -18.17 -3.61 -15.94
CA LEU A 51 -19.44 -2.92 -16.03
C LEU A 51 -20.50 -3.78 -16.74
N PRO A 52 -21.78 -3.68 -16.32
CA PRO A 52 -22.86 -4.46 -16.90
C PRO A 52 -23.18 -4.02 -18.34
N PHE A 53 -23.01 -4.93 -19.30
CA PHE A 53 -23.47 -4.75 -20.70
C PHE A 53 -24.81 -5.45 -21.00
N ASN A 54 -25.28 -6.30 -20.09
CA ASN A 54 -26.53 -7.04 -20.23
C ASN A 54 -27.31 -6.99 -18.90
N THR A 55 -28.59 -7.34 -18.93
CA THR A 55 -29.54 -7.24 -17.82
C THR A 55 -29.44 -8.37 -16.81
N HIS A 56 -28.66 -9.42 -17.10
CA HIS A 56 -28.38 -10.48 -16.15
C HIS A 56 -27.50 -9.96 -15.01
N TYR A 57 -27.74 -10.49 -13.81
CA TYR A 57 -27.04 -10.16 -12.57
C TYR A 57 -25.54 -9.87 -12.76
N ARG A 58 -25.15 -8.62 -12.47
CA ARG A 58 -23.78 -8.10 -12.55
C ARG A 58 -23.57 -7.16 -11.37
N LYS A 59 -22.42 -7.29 -10.70
CA LYS A 59 -22.10 -6.64 -9.41
C LYS A 59 -22.45 -5.15 -9.31
N TYR A 60 -22.21 -4.37 -10.37
CA TYR A 60 -22.34 -2.90 -10.32
C TYR A 60 -23.67 -2.36 -10.83
N CYS A 61 -24.74 -3.17 -10.90
CA CYS A 61 -26.04 -2.69 -11.36
C CYS A 61 -27.04 -2.57 -10.21
N ILE A 62 -27.96 -1.61 -10.32
CA ILE A 62 -29.03 -1.45 -9.32
C ILE A 62 -30.08 -2.53 -9.57
N GLU A 63 -30.17 -3.47 -8.63
CA GLU A 63 -31.08 -4.61 -8.72
C GLU A 63 -32.54 -4.22 -8.48
N LYS A 64 -33.44 -4.86 -9.23
CA LYS A 64 -34.87 -4.86 -8.94
C LYS A 64 -35.21 -6.09 -8.08
N ILE A 65 -35.85 -5.84 -6.93
CA ILE A 65 -36.19 -6.82 -5.89
C ILE A 65 -36.93 -8.06 -6.46
N ASP A 66 -37.75 -7.87 -7.49
CA ASP A 66 -38.62 -8.95 -8.00
C ASP A 66 -37.94 -9.99 -8.91
N TYR A 67 -36.83 -9.64 -9.58
CA TYR A 67 -36.32 -10.45 -10.70
C TYR A 67 -34.80 -10.62 -10.77
N HIS A 68 -34.02 -10.09 -9.81
CA HIS A 68 -32.54 -10.08 -9.87
C HIS A 68 -31.99 -9.56 -11.21
N GLN A 69 -32.71 -8.61 -11.81
CA GLN A 69 -32.33 -7.98 -13.07
C GLN A 69 -31.94 -6.53 -12.81
N CYS A 70 -30.97 -6.06 -13.59
CA CYS A 70 -30.54 -4.67 -13.55
C CYS A 70 -31.66 -3.74 -14.00
N THR A 71 -31.95 -2.72 -13.21
CA THR A 71 -32.98 -1.71 -13.52
C THR A 71 -32.55 -0.89 -14.74
N LYS A 72 -33.51 -0.58 -15.62
CA LYS A 72 -33.32 0.30 -16.77
C LYS A 72 -34.01 1.64 -16.55
N ASP A 73 -33.40 2.71 -17.04
CA ASP A 73 -34.03 4.03 -17.13
C ASP A 73 -35.09 4.05 -18.24
N SER A 74 -35.90 5.11 -18.29
CA SER A 74 -36.93 5.38 -19.30
C SER A 74 -36.40 5.36 -20.74
N ALA A 75 -35.09 5.59 -20.92
CA ALA A 75 -34.38 5.50 -22.20
C ALA A 75 -33.88 4.08 -22.54
N GLY A 76 -34.10 3.08 -21.69
CA GLY A 76 -33.64 1.70 -21.87
C GLY A 76 -32.19 1.42 -21.45
N ASN A 77 -31.48 2.41 -20.90
CA ASN A 77 -30.10 2.29 -20.41
C ASN A 77 -30.06 1.61 -19.03
N ILE A 78 -29.03 0.80 -18.77
CA ILE A 78 -28.83 0.12 -17.47
C ILE A 78 -28.38 1.15 -16.42
N LEU A 79 -29.01 1.11 -15.24
CA LEU A 79 -28.64 1.97 -14.11
C LEU A 79 -27.46 1.35 -13.33
N ILE A 80 -26.33 2.07 -13.32
CA ILE A 80 -25.07 1.63 -12.71
C ILE A 80 -24.94 2.19 -11.30
N ASN A 81 -24.57 1.34 -10.34
CA ASN A 81 -24.20 1.74 -8.99
C ASN A 81 -22.75 2.29 -8.98
N TRP A 82 -22.59 3.56 -9.38
CA TRP A 82 -21.28 4.22 -9.39
C TRP A 82 -20.59 4.27 -8.02
N PRO A 83 -21.28 4.55 -6.90
CA PRO A 83 -20.65 4.53 -5.58
C PRO A 83 -19.96 3.19 -5.25
N GLU A 84 -20.62 2.06 -5.53
CA GLU A 84 -20.07 0.73 -5.28
C GLU A 84 -18.87 0.40 -6.19
N TRP A 85 -18.95 0.81 -7.47
CA TRP A 85 -17.84 0.66 -8.41
C TRP A 85 -16.59 1.43 -7.96
N TRP A 86 -16.75 2.68 -7.54
CA TRP A 86 -15.65 3.48 -7.00
C TRP A 86 -15.11 2.93 -5.68
N HIS A 87 -15.99 2.39 -4.84
CA HIS A 87 -15.63 1.75 -3.58
C HIS A 87 -14.72 0.53 -3.78
N ASP A 88 -15.07 -0.36 -4.70
CA ASP A 88 -14.26 -1.55 -5.00
C ASP A 88 -12.92 -1.21 -5.65
N LEU A 89 -12.92 -0.23 -6.57
CA LEU A 89 -11.71 0.28 -7.19
C LEU A 89 -10.75 0.85 -6.13
N PHE A 90 -11.29 1.67 -5.21
CA PHE A 90 -10.54 2.24 -4.10
C PHE A 90 -9.97 1.15 -3.18
N THR A 91 -10.78 0.19 -2.77
CA THR A 91 -10.40 -0.93 -1.91
C THR A 91 -9.27 -1.74 -2.54
N THR A 92 -9.36 -2.02 -3.84
CA THR A 92 -8.31 -2.74 -4.58
C THR A 92 -7.02 -1.94 -4.67
N PHE A 93 -7.11 -0.62 -4.87
CA PHE A 93 -5.95 0.27 -4.81
C PHE A 93 -5.24 0.20 -3.46
N CYS A 94 -5.98 0.24 -2.36
CA CYS A 94 -5.43 0.12 -1.01
C CYS A 94 -4.71 -1.22 -0.81
N CYS A 95 -5.33 -2.33 -1.23
CA CYS A 95 -4.73 -3.66 -1.18
C CYS A 95 -3.41 -3.73 -1.96
N ILE A 96 -3.39 -3.27 -3.21
CA ILE A 96 -2.19 -3.25 -4.05
C ILE A 96 -1.11 -2.36 -3.41
N SER A 97 -1.49 -1.19 -2.88
CA SER A 97 -0.55 -0.26 -2.24
C SER A 97 0.16 -0.89 -1.04
N ILE A 98 -0.55 -1.68 -0.22
CA ILE A 98 0.04 -2.44 0.89
C ILE A 98 1.10 -3.40 0.39
N PHE A 99 0.79 -4.23 -0.62
CA PHE A 99 1.74 -5.18 -1.18
C PHE A 99 2.97 -4.48 -1.75
N ILE A 100 2.77 -3.43 -2.54
CA ILE A 100 3.89 -2.69 -3.14
C ILE A 100 4.76 -2.08 -2.03
N LEU A 101 4.17 -1.35 -1.08
CA LEU A 101 4.92 -0.71 -0.01
C LEU A 101 5.67 -1.74 0.83
N LEU A 102 5.00 -2.74 1.38
CA LEU A 102 5.63 -3.67 2.30
C LEU A 102 6.58 -4.63 1.59
N VAL A 103 6.17 -5.30 0.51
CA VAL A 103 7.00 -6.30 -0.17
C VAL A 103 8.15 -5.64 -0.92
N ALA A 104 7.86 -4.67 -1.81
CA ALA A 104 8.91 -4.04 -2.59
C ALA A 104 9.80 -3.16 -1.71
N GLY A 105 9.25 -2.49 -0.70
CA GLY A 105 10.03 -1.70 0.26
C GLY A 105 10.99 -2.54 1.10
N THR A 106 10.55 -3.70 1.62
CA THR A 106 11.44 -4.60 2.35
C THR A 106 12.53 -5.15 1.45
N TYR A 107 12.20 -5.50 0.20
CA TYR A 107 13.19 -5.97 -0.77
C TYR A 107 14.24 -4.90 -1.06
N LEU A 108 13.82 -3.65 -1.31
CA LEU A 108 14.72 -2.54 -1.60
C LEU A 108 15.69 -2.27 -0.44
N LEU A 109 15.20 -2.29 0.80
CA LEU A 109 16.04 -2.05 1.98
C LEU A 109 17.04 -3.19 2.22
N MET A 110 16.59 -4.45 2.17
CA MET A 110 17.47 -5.59 2.40
C MET A 110 18.48 -5.77 1.27
N SER A 111 18.07 -5.57 0.01
CA SER A 111 18.97 -5.69 -1.14
C SER A 111 20.02 -4.57 -1.17
N ASP A 112 19.65 -3.35 -0.80
CA ASP A 112 20.59 -2.23 -0.63
C ASP A 112 21.64 -2.55 0.42
N LEU A 113 21.21 -3.01 1.60
CA LEU A 113 22.12 -3.29 2.71
C LEU A 113 23.00 -4.52 2.43
N SER A 114 22.46 -5.57 1.83
CA SER A 114 23.21 -6.74 1.36
C SER A 114 24.26 -6.36 0.31
N GLN A 115 23.95 -5.42 -0.58
CA GLN A 115 24.90 -4.94 -1.58
C GLN A 115 26.02 -4.10 -0.94
N GLU A 116 25.70 -3.28 0.07
CA GLU A 116 26.71 -2.53 0.84
C GLU A 116 27.63 -3.42 1.69
N GLU A 117 27.09 -4.50 2.25
CA GLU A 117 27.90 -5.51 2.95
C GLU A 117 28.90 -6.16 1.98
N ARG A 118 28.42 -6.60 0.80
CA ARG A 118 29.27 -7.20 -0.24
C ARG A 118 30.37 -6.26 -0.75
N ARG A 119 30.12 -4.96 -0.78
CA ARG A 119 31.10 -3.95 -1.18
C ARG A 119 32.08 -3.58 -0.06
N GLY A 120 31.94 -4.15 1.13
CA GLY A 120 32.75 -3.82 2.30
C GLY A 120 32.49 -2.42 2.86
N THR A 121 31.53 -1.67 2.32
CA THR A 121 31.24 -0.30 2.73
C THR A 121 30.49 -0.23 4.05
N LEU A 122 29.82 -1.32 4.44
CA LEU A 122 29.11 -1.42 5.71
C LEU A 122 30.04 -1.31 6.92
N ASN A 123 31.30 -1.77 6.80
CA ASN A 123 32.27 -1.68 7.89
C ASN A 123 32.74 -0.24 8.16
N PHE A 124 32.80 0.61 7.13
CA PHE A 124 33.11 2.05 7.32
C PHE A 124 31.98 2.80 8.03
N VAL A 125 30.74 2.40 7.77
CA VAL A 125 29.57 2.97 8.45
C VAL A 125 29.58 2.60 9.94
N ARG A 126 29.94 1.35 10.28
CA ARG A 126 30.08 0.86 11.66
C ARG A 126 31.24 1.51 12.45
N LEU A 127 32.26 2.00 11.74
CA LEU A 127 33.41 2.69 12.33
C LEU A 127 33.25 4.22 12.35
N SER A 128 32.16 4.75 11.79
CA SER A 128 31.92 6.19 11.79
C SER A 128 31.44 6.65 13.17
N PRO A 129 31.97 7.76 13.74
CA PRO A 129 31.61 8.27 15.07
C PRO A 129 30.22 8.95 15.11
N ARG A 130 29.27 8.47 14.29
CA ARG A 130 27.96 9.08 14.09
C ARG A 130 26.86 8.19 14.67
N HIS A 131 25.84 8.81 15.25
CA HIS A 131 24.72 8.11 15.87
C HIS A 131 24.01 7.16 14.88
N GLU A 132 23.94 5.87 15.21
CA GLU A 132 23.46 4.79 14.34
C GLU A 132 22.01 5.02 13.86
N VAL A 133 21.16 5.58 14.72
CA VAL A 133 19.75 5.90 14.41
C VAL A 133 19.63 6.89 13.25
N ASN A 134 20.52 7.87 13.10
CA ASN A 134 20.45 8.83 11.99
C ASN A 134 20.80 8.17 10.64
N ILE A 135 21.65 7.16 10.66
CA ILE A 135 22.03 6.41 9.47
C ILE A 135 20.89 5.48 9.05
N LEU A 136 20.33 4.76 10.01
CA LEU A 136 19.19 3.85 9.81
C LEU A 136 17.94 4.59 9.33
N THR A 137 17.56 5.68 9.98
CA THR A 137 16.41 6.51 9.57
C THR A 137 16.63 7.14 8.19
N GLY A 138 17.86 7.53 7.87
CA GLY A 138 18.21 8.03 6.55
C GLY A 138 18.05 6.99 5.44
N LYS A 139 18.39 5.73 5.71
CA LYS A 139 18.14 4.61 4.79
C LYS A 139 16.66 4.26 4.69
N LEU A 140 15.97 4.20 5.83
CA LEU A 140 14.55 3.86 5.89
C LEU A 140 13.71 4.80 5.03
N LEU A 141 13.99 6.11 5.08
CA LEU A 141 13.28 7.11 4.30
C LEU A 141 13.83 7.29 2.88
N GLY A 142 15.15 7.14 2.70
CA GLY A 142 15.83 7.45 1.45
C GLY A 142 15.84 6.33 0.42
N VAL A 143 15.99 5.08 0.85
CA VAL A 143 16.12 3.93 -0.06
C VAL A 143 14.83 3.66 -0.85
N PRO A 144 13.65 3.56 -0.23
CA PRO A 144 12.37 3.39 -0.93
C PRO A 144 11.76 4.71 -1.45
N ILE A 145 12.53 5.79 -1.61
CA ILE A 145 11.97 7.11 -2.00
C ILE A 145 11.17 7.09 -3.32
N LEU A 146 11.64 6.33 -4.31
CA LEU A 146 10.94 6.20 -5.60
C LEU A 146 9.59 5.47 -5.45
N LEU A 147 9.52 4.53 -4.50
CA LEU A 147 8.30 3.81 -4.16
C LEU A 147 7.32 4.80 -3.51
N TYR A 148 7.76 5.59 -2.53
CA TYR A 148 6.92 6.62 -1.92
C TYR A 148 6.42 7.64 -2.94
N LEU A 149 7.26 8.08 -3.88
CA LEU A 149 6.85 8.97 -4.96
C LEU A 149 5.77 8.33 -5.84
N ALA A 150 5.98 7.07 -6.24
CA ALA A 150 5.00 6.32 -7.04
C ALA A 150 3.66 6.18 -6.31
N THR A 151 3.68 5.97 -5.00
CA THR A 151 2.50 5.90 -4.13
C THR A 151 1.83 7.26 -3.95
N ILE A 152 2.58 8.36 -3.77
CA ILE A 152 2.00 9.71 -3.70
C ILE A 152 1.28 10.05 -5.01
N LEU A 153 1.80 9.59 -6.15
CA LEU A 153 1.18 9.81 -7.44
C LEU A 153 -0.18 9.10 -7.61
N THR A 154 -0.49 8.08 -6.80
CA THR A 154 -1.82 7.44 -6.81
C THR A 154 -2.84 8.17 -5.93
N VAL A 155 -2.40 9.04 -5.03
CA VAL A 155 -3.27 9.76 -4.07
C VAL A 155 -4.36 10.60 -4.77
N PRO A 156 -4.11 11.34 -5.87
CA PRO A 156 -5.16 12.10 -6.54
C PRO A 156 -6.34 11.22 -7.00
N LEU A 157 -6.03 10.05 -7.56
CA LEU A 157 -7.04 9.10 -8.00
C LEU A 157 -7.76 8.46 -6.82
N GLN A 158 -7.05 8.15 -5.72
CA GLN A 158 -7.67 7.64 -4.50
C GLN A 158 -8.60 8.65 -3.85
N LEU A 159 -8.22 9.93 -3.82
CA LEU A 159 -9.09 11.01 -3.31
C LEU A 159 -10.36 11.12 -4.16
N TRP A 160 -10.22 11.07 -5.49
CA TRP A 160 -11.36 11.07 -6.39
C TRP A 160 -12.29 9.89 -6.15
N ALA A 161 -11.73 8.67 -6.03
CA ALA A 161 -12.50 7.47 -5.77
C ALA A 161 -13.21 7.51 -4.40
N THR A 162 -12.53 8.03 -3.36
CA THR A 162 -13.07 8.19 -2.01
C THR A 162 -14.29 9.12 -2.01
N VAL A 163 -14.17 10.28 -2.67
CA VAL A 163 -15.28 11.25 -2.79
C VAL A 163 -16.42 10.67 -3.61
N SER A 164 -16.11 9.98 -4.72
CA SER A 164 -17.13 9.39 -5.61
C SER A 164 -17.87 8.20 -4.98
N ALA A 165 -17.24 7.51 -4.03
CA ALA A 165 -17.84 6.43 -3.25
C ALA A 165 -18.59 6.92 -1.99
N GLY A 166 -18.57 8.23 -1.69
CA GLY A 166 -19.19 8.78 -0.48
C GLY A 166 -18.47 8.42 0.82
N ILE A 167 -17.19 8.03 0.74
CA ILE A 167 -16.40 7.63 1.90
C ILE A 167 -15.85 8.91 2.59
N PRO A 168 -15.96 9.05 3.92
CA PRO A 168 -15.36 10.17 4.64
C PRO A 168 -13.82 10.19 4.51
N LEU A 169 -13.24 11.37 4.23
CA LEU A 169 -11.79 11.57 4.12
C LEU A 169 -11.02 11.15 5.39
N ALA A 170 -11.65 11.22 6.56
CA ALA A 170 -11.06 10.76 7.82
C ALA A 170 -10.68 9.26 7.77
N LYS A 171 -11.47 8.42 7.09
CA LYS A 171 -11.18 6.98 6.93
C LYS A 171 -9.97 6.74 6.02
N LEU A 172 -9.79 7.56 5.00
CA LEU A 172 -8.60 7.52 4.14
C LEU A 172 -7.35 7.90 4.92
N LEU A 173 -7.42 8.95 5.76
CA LEU A 173 -6.31 9.35 6.61
C LEU A 173 -5.93 8.27 7.63
N SER A 174 -6.91 7.61 8.25
CA SER A 174 -6.63 6.50 9.17
C SER A 174 -5.99 5.31 8.47
N PHE A 175 -6.41 4.98 7.24
CA PHE A 175 -5.77 3.95 6.43
C PHE A 175 -4.28 4.27 6.20
N TRP A 176 -3.96 5.49 5.77
CA TRP A 176 -2.58 5.91 5.55
C TRP A 176 -1.75 5.92 6.83
N ALA A 177 -2.32 6.33 7.97
CA ALA A 177 -1.64 6.29 9.26
C ALA A 177 -1.25 4.85 9.64
N ILE A 178 -2.17 3.89 9.47
CA ILE A 178 -1.92 2.47 9.75
C ILE A 178 -0.89 1.91 8.76
N ALA A 179 -1.01 2.21 7.46
CA ALA A 179 -0.05 1.76 6.45
C ALA A 179 1.38 2.27 6.74
N ILE A 180 1.52 3.54 7.14
CA ILE A 180 2.82 4.12 7.53
C ILE A 180 3.37 3.42 8.77
N ALA A 181 2.56 3.18 9.80
CA ALA A 181 2.98 2.45 11.00
C ALA A 181 3.47 1.04 10.67
N SER A 182 2.75 0.32 9.80
CA SER A 182 3.16 -0.99 9.31
C SER A 182 4.47 -0.92 8.52
N CYS A 183 4.64 0.05 7.63
CA CYS A 183 5.90 0.26 6.91
C CYS A 183 7.06 0.49 7.88
N LEU A 184 6.90 1.36 8.88
CA LEU A 184 7.94 1.62 9.87
C LEU A 184 8.35 0.33 10.61
N PHE A 185 7.38 -0.50 11.00
CA PHE A 185 7.62 -1.77 11.68
C PHE A 185 8.38 -2.76 10.79
N PHE A 186 7.84 -3.09 9.61
CA PHE A 186 8.45 -4.07 8.70
C PHE A 186 9.81 -3.62 8.19
N TYR A 187 9.99 -2.32 7.89
CA TYR A 187 11.26 -1.79 7.42
C TYR A 187 12.32 -1.81 8.52
N SER A 188 11.94 -1.57 9.78
CA SER A 188 12.85 -1.69 10.92
C SER A 188 13.32 -3.14 11.11
N VAL A 189 12.39 -4.10 11.04
CA VAL A 189 12.72 -5.55 11.10
C VAL A 189 13.62 -5.97 9.93
N ALA A 190 13.34 -5.47 8.72
CA ALA A 190 14.15 -5.74 7.53
C ALA A 190 15.59 -5.21 7.67
N LEU A 191 15.77 -4.00 8.20
CA LEU A 191 17.09 -3.43 8.44
C LEU A 191 17.86 -4.19 9.53
N LEU A 192 17.20 -4.52 10.64
CA LEU A 192 17.81 -5.27 11.75
C LEU A 192 18.23 -6.67 11.32
N SER A 193 17.34 -7.40 10.64
CA SER A 193 17.64 -8.75 10.14
C SER A 193 18.81 -8.75 9.14
N SER A 194 18.90 -7.72 8.29
CA SER A 194 20.02 -7.55 7.35
C SER A 194 21.33 -7.10 8.02
N LEU A 195 21.28 -6.41 9.17
CA LEU A 195 22.49 -6.07 9.93
C LEU A 195 23.08 -7.26 10.69
N MET A 196 22.21 -8.15 11.18
CA MET A 196 22.59 -9.34 11.96
C MET A 196 23.12 -10.48 11.08
N SER A 197 22.51 -10.68 9.91
CA SER A 197 22.79 -11.83 9.05
C SER A 197 24.02 -11.61 8.18
N ARG A 198 25.21 -11.79 8.78
CA ARG A 198 26.48 -11.65 8.07
C ARG A 198 26.68 -12.77 7.04
N GLY A 199 27.08 -12.39 5.83
CA GLY A 199 27.56 -13.35 4.81
C GLY A 199 26.49 -14.11 4.01
N GLN A 200 25.19 -13.87 4.22
CA GLN A 200 24.13 -14.53 3.43
C GLN A 200 23.86 -13.89 2.05
N GLY A 201 24.59 -12.82 1.71
CA GLY A 201 24.56 -12.20 0.39
C GLY A 201 23.14 -11.90 -0.10
N GLY A 202 22.88 -12.18 -1.38
CA GLY A 202 21.63 -11.85 -2.09
C GLY A 202 20.49 -12.83 -1.84
N PHE A 203 20.70 -13.88 -1.03
CA PHE A 203 19.64 -14.80 -0.65
C PHE A 203 18.74 -14.22 0.45
N LEU A 204 19.32 -13.47 1.39
CA LEU A 204 18.60 -12.88 2.52
C LEU A 204 17.48 -11.90 2.09
N PRO A 205 17.68 -10.97 1.13
CA PRO A 205 16.59 -10.12 0.64
C PRO A 205 15.44 -10.91 0.04
N TRP A 206 15.72 -12.02 -0.66
CA TRP A 206 14.68 -12.88 -1.23
C TRP A 206 13.88 -13.60 -0.14
N LEU A 207 14.56 -14.17 0.86
CA LEU A 207 13.91 -14.79 2.01
C LEU A 207 13.04 -13.81 2.80
N GLY A 208 13.59 -12.65 3.17
CA GLY A 208 12.85 -11.65 3.95
C GLY A 208 11.62 -11.13 3.21
N THR A 209 11.77 -10.85 1.92
CA THR A 209 10.66 -10.42 1.06
C THR A 209 9.62 -11.52 0.87
N GLY A 210 10.06 -12.77 0.69
CA GLY A 210 9.18 -13.93 0.59
C GLY A 210 8.38 -14.15 1.87
N ALA A 211 9.00 -14.00 3.04
CA ALA A 211 8.34 -14.10 4.34
C ALA A 211 7.27 -13.02 4.53
N VAL A 212 7.58 -11.76 4.16
CA VAL A 212 6.61 -10.65 4.22
C VAL A 212 5.46 -10.87 3.23
N CYS A 213 5.76 -11.31 2.00
CA CYS A 213 4.73 -11.60 1.01
C CYS A 213 3.79 -12.73 1.46
N LEU A 214 4.36 -13.84 1.96
CA LEU A 214 3.60 -14.97 2.48
C LEU A 214 2.75 -14.57 3.69
N PHE A 215 3.31 -13.76 4.61
CA PHE A 215 2.56 -13.18 5.71
C PHE A 215 1.36 -12.38 5.18
N LEU A 216 1.57 -11.44 4.25
CA LEU A 216 0.50 -10.62 3.69
C LEU A 216 -0.57 -11.45 2.95
N MET A 217 -0.19 -12.51 2.24
CA MET A 217 -1.13 -13.41 1.59
C MET A 217 -1.98 -14.19 2.60
N LEU A 218 -1.37 -14.71 3.68
CA LEU A 218 -2.10 -15.38 4.76
C LEU A 218 -3.08 -14.40 5.43
N MET A 219 -2.62 -13.18 5.72
CA MET A 219 -3.46 -12.18 6.36
C MET A 219 -4.62 -11.72 5.48
N LEU A 220 -4.40 -11.54 4.17
CA LEU A 220 -5.46 -11.24 3.22
C LEU A 220 -6.52 -12.35 3.20
N ASN A 221 -6.10 -13.62 3.18
CA ASN A 221 -7.01 -14.76 3.21
C ASN A 221 -7.81 -14.83 4.52
N MET A 222 -7.16 -14.57 5.66
CA MET A 222 -7.83 -14.53 6.96
C MET A 222 -8.82 -13.37 7.10
N ALA A 223 -8.54 -12.23 6.45
CA ALA A 223 -9.40 -11.07 6.45
C ALA A 223 -10.66 -11.31 5.57
N THR A 224 -10.51 -11.96 4.41
CA THR A 224 -11.65 -12.28 3.53
C THR A 224 -12.55 -13.39 4.08
N ASN A 225 -12.00 -14.36 4.83
CA ASN A 225 -12.73 -15.54 5.30
C ASN A 225 -13.32 -15.39 6.72
N TRP A 226 -13.39 -14.17 7.26
CA TRP A 226 -14.06 -13.86 8.54
C TRP A 226 -13.71 -14.82 9.69
N MET A 227 -12.43 -15.16 9.84
CA MET A 227 -12.03 -16.12 10.86
C MET A 227 -12.21 -15.53 12.28
N PRO A 228 -12.80 -16.25 13.24
CA PRO A 228 -13.02 -15.75 14.60
C PRO A 228 -11.71 -15.35 15.31
N VAL A 229 -11.76 -14.32 16.15
CA VAL A 229 -10.61 -13.76 16.92
C VAL A 229 -10.20 -14.68 18.10
N THR A 230 -10.84 -15.83 18.26
CA THR A 230 -10.57 -16.78 19.35
C THR A 230 -9.26 -17.56 19.18
N ASN A 231 -8.63 -17.49 18.01
CA ASN A 231 -7.39 -18.19 17.72
C ASN A 231 -6.16 -17.35 18.11
N PRO A 232 -5.09 -17.93 18.68
CA PRO A 232 -3.86 -17.20 18.98
C PRO A 232 -3.23 -16.48 17.77
N LEU A 233 -3.42 -17.05 16.57
CA LEU A 233 -2.98 -16.45 15.30
C LEU A 233 -3.71 -15.13 14.98
N ALA A 234 -4.85 -14.84 15.61
CA ALA A 234 -5.56 -13.59 15.44
C ALA A 234 -4.74 -12.38 15.93
N TRP A 235 -3.79 -12.56 16.85
CA TRP A 235 -2.88 -11.47 17.25
C TRP A 235 -1.98 -10.99 16.11
N LEU A 236 -1.70 -11.84 15.12
CA LEU A 236 -0.92 -11.45 13.95
C LEU A 236 -1.67 -10.43 13.07
N ARG A 237 -3.01 -10.33 13.20
CA ARG A 237 -3.84 -9.30 12.55
C ARG A 237 -3.46 -7.88 12.94
N LEU A 238 -2.95 -7.70 14.16
CA LEU A 238 -2.51 -6.38 14.63
C LEU A 238 -1.39 -5.78 13.76
N PHE A 239 -0.54 -6.62 13.18
CA PHE A 239 0.58 -6.20 12.35
C PHE A 239 0.20 -6.05 10.87
N SER A 240 -1.02 -6.44 10.48
CA SER A 240 -1.49 -6.40 9.10
C SER A 240 -2.36 -5.18 8.83
N PRO A 241 -2.02 -4.33 7.86
CA PRO A 241 -2.90 -3.23 7.46
C PRO A 241 -4.16 -3.72 6.69
N PHE A 242 -4.28 -5.01 6.33
CA PHE A 242 -5.45 -5.52 5.59
C PHE A 242 -6.74 -5.50 6.39
N ASP A 243 -6.71 -5.86 7.68
CA ASP A 243 -7.90 -5.84 8.53
C ASP A 243 -8.48 -4.42 8.67
N SER A 244 -7.61 -3.39 8.59
CA SER A 244 -8.06 -1.99 8.59
C SER A 244 -8.90 -1.64 7.36
N ILE A 245 -8.67 -2.27 6.21
CA ILE A 245 -9.45 -2.02 4.99
C ILE A 245 -10.88 -2.51 5.20
N PHE A 246 -11.07 -3.75 5.67
CA PHE A 246 -12.39 -4.32 5.90
C PHE A 246 -13.14 -3.63 7.04
N TYR A 247 -12.43 -3.17 8.07
CA TYR A 247 -13.02 -2.44 9.18
C TYR A 247 -13.45 -1.01 8.78
N LEU A 248 -12.60 -0.28 8.04
CA LEU A 248 -12.87 1.11 7.67
C LEU A 248 -13.83 1.21 6.48
N PHE A 249 -13.69 0.32 5.51
CA PHE A 249 -14.37 0.35 4.21
C PHE A 249 -15.20 -0.92 3.97
N GLY A 250 -15.67 -1.61 5.00
CA GLY A 250 -16.65 -2.68 4.80
C GLY A 250 -17.93 -2.10 4.18
N THR A 251 -18.37 -2.66 3.05
CA THR A 251 -19.68 -2.33 2.49
C THR A 251 -20.77 -2.78 3.45
N ALA A 252 -21.83 -1.99 3.56
CA ALA A 252 -22.99 -2.31 4.39
C ALA A 252 -23.66 -3.62 3.98
N ASP A 253 -23.39 -4.17 2.79
CA ASP A 253 -23.99 -5.42 2.32
C ASP A 253 -23.43 -6.69 3.00
N GLY A 254 -22.40 -6.56 3.83
CA GLY A 254 -22.01 -7.60 4.81
C GLY A 254 -22.68 -7.45 6.19
N TYR A 255 -23.42 -6.37 6.42
CA TYR A 255 -24.01 -5.98 7.71
C TYR A 255 -25.47 -5.48 7.58
N GLY A 256 -26.11 -5.68 6.42
CA GLY A 256 -27.25 -4.89 5.95
C GLY A 256 -28.58 -5.64 5.85
N GLU A 257 -28.71 -6.83 6.41
CA GLU A 257 -30.00 -7.58 6.46
C GLU A 257 -30.63 -7.65 7.87
N GLU A 258 -30.05 -7.04 8.91
CA GLU A 258 -30.62 -7.11 10.27
C GLU A 258 -31.05 -5.77 10.92
N TRP A 259 -30.78 -4.62 10.30
CA TRP A 259 -31.10 -3.32 10.92
C TRP A 259 -32.41 -2.66 10.43
N PHE A 260 -33.09 -3.22 9.43
CA PHE A 260 -34.40 -2.71 8.96
C PHE A 260 -35.62 -3.46 9.50
N ASN A 261 -35.45 -4.39 10.46
CA ASN A 261 -36.56 -5.11 11.10
C ASN A 261 -36.87 -4.63 12.53
N LEU A 262 -36.70 -3.35 12.82
CA LEU A 262 -37.26 -2.72 14.03
C LEU A 262 -37.70 -1.27 13.74
N GLN A 263 -38.84 -1.12 13.08
CA GLN A 263 -39.97 -0.26 13.50
C GLN A 263 -41.11 -0.34 12.49
#